data_AF-A0A7X1PAQ5-F1
#
_entry.id   AF-A0A7X1PAQ5-F1
#
_cell.length_a   1.000
_cell.length_b   1.000
_cell.length_c   1.000
_cell.angle_alpha   90.00
_cell.angle_beta   90.00
_cell.angle_gamma   90.00
#
_symmetry.space_group_name_H-M   'P 1'
#
loop_
_entity.id
_entity.type
_entity.pdbx_description
1 polymer ?
#
loop_
_entity_poly.entity_id
_entity_poly.type
_entity_poly.pdbx_seq_one_letter_code
_entity_poly.pdbx_strand_id
1 'polypeptide(L)'
;MAESERRLDYKDPEWLADQLGVDKSTIYRYLREGTIPAVQLGRKWLVSEAQVVEFLDTQARMQTEVRRKGMAPLRNLDKFTERTRRALAAAQEEAKALNHNYIGTEHLLLGMLGISDCVAAFSLRNLGMELEATREAVVGIVGRGHAPVSGDLGLTPRAKSVIDSAVDAARRMSLNYVGTEHILLGLLEESEGVAAGILAGIDPSQQAVRGELARLLILPGGPAAWAAVSQSPLPAEAVESHLHTFLQRRGETQNPPPIADEPKPDEPPDSAAS
;
A
#
# COMPACT_ATOMS: atom_id res chain seq x y z
N MET A 1 -2.86 63.29 -17.52
CA MET A 1 -4.28 62.94 -17.36
C MET A 1 -4.59 61.74 -18.25
N ALA A 2 -4.77 60.57 -17.64
CA ALA A 2 -5.57 59.45 -18.15
C ALA A 2 -5.54 58.39 -17.04
N GLU A 3 -6.31 58.66 -16.00
CA GLU A 3 -6.64 57.75 -14.92
C GLU A 3 -7.49 56.64 -15.55
N SER A 4 -6.83 55.56 -15.97
CA SER A 4 -7.49 54.42 -16.59
C SER A 4 -8.21 53.65 -15.49
N GLU A 5 -9.54 53.77 -15.49
CA GLU A 5 -10.46 53.01 -14.68
C GLU A 5 -10.10 51.51 -14.75
N ARG A 6 -9.40 51.01 -13.73
CA ARG A 6 -9.23 49.56 -13.53
C ARG A 6 -10.59 49.01 -13.13
N ARG A 7 -11.40 48.70 -14.13
CA ARG A 7 -12.64 47.93 -13.99
C ARG A 7 -12.27 46.63 -13.27
N LEU A 8 -12.70 46.52 -12.01
CA LEU A 8 -12.42 45.40 -11.12
C LEU A 8 -12.95 44.12 -11.77
N ASP A 9 -12.05 43.29 -12.30
CA ASP A 9 -12.38 42.14 -13.16
C ASP A 9 -12.75 40.89 -12.35
N TYR A 10 -13.86 41.01 -11.61
CA TYR A 10 -14.42 39.93 -10.83
C TYR A 10 -15.56 39.25 -11.60
N LYS A 11 -15.46 37.93 -11.74
CA LYS A 11 -16.48 37.08 -12.35
C LYS A 11 -17.18 36.25 -11.29
N ASP A 12 -18.37 35.77 -11.63
CA ASP A 12 -19.08 34.80 -10.83
C ASP A 12 -18.42 33.40 -10.94
N PRO A 13 -18.61 32.53 -9.93
CA PRO A 13 -18.07 31.17 -9.96
C PRO A 13 -18.61 30.28 -11.07
N GLU A 14 -19.78 30.60 -11.64
CA GLU A 14 -20.40 29.79 -12.68
C GLU A 14 -19.69 30.00 -14.02
N TRP A 15 -19.29 31.24 -14.31
CA TRP A 15 -18.37 31.53 -15.42
C TRP A 15 -17.11 30.67 -15.36
N LEU A 16 -16.53 30.47 -14.17
CA LEU A 16 -15.33 29.64 -14.00
C LEU A 16 -15.62 28.15 -14.24
N ALA A 17 -16.78 27.67 -13.82
CA ALA A 17 -17.23 26.29 -14.06
C ALA A 17 -17.34 26.03 -15.57
N ASP A 18 -17.94 26.96 -16.32
CA ASP A 18 -18.12 26.87 -17.76
C ASP A 18 -16.77 26.91 -18.51
N GLN A 19 -15.84 27.77 -18.09
CA GLN A 19 -14.51 27.86 -18.71
C GLN A 19 -13.63 26.63 -18.46
N LEU A 20 -13.76 26.00 -17.29
CA LEU A 20 -12.97 24.82 -16.91
C LEU A 20 -13.63 23.49 -17.33
N GLY A 21 -14.90 23.53 -17.78
CA GLY A 21 -15.67 22.33 -18.12
C GLY A 21 -15.93 21.42 -16.91
N VAL A 22 -16.06 22.01 -15.71
CA VAL A 22 -16.28 21.26 -14.45
C VAL A 22 -17.61 21.63 -13.82
N ASP A 23 -18.15 20.75 -12.98
CA ASP A 23 -19.44 20.98 -12.34
C ASP A 23 -19.38 22.17 -11.34
N LYS A 24 -20.47 22.96 -11.30
CA LYS A 24 -20.59 24.14 -10.43
C LYS A 24 -20.36 23.79 -8.95
N SER A 25 -20.81 22.63 -8.47
CA SER A 25 -20.59 22.18 -7.09
C SER A 25 -19.12 22.00 -6.76
N THR A 26 -18.29 21.63 -7.74
CA THR A 26 -16.84 21.47 -7.58
C THR A 26 -16.17 22.83 -7.39
N ILE A 27 -16.58 23.85 -8.15
CA ILE A 27 -16.06 25.21 -7.98
C ILE A 27 -16.43 25.75 -6.60
N TYR A 28 -17.70 25.66 -6.18
CA TYR A 28 -18.12 26.14 -4.85
C TYR A 28 -17.44 25.41 -3.69
N ARG A 29 -17.09 24.13 -3.86
CA ARG A 29 -16.28 23.38 -2.90
C ARG A 29 -14.87 23.97 -2.79
N TYR A 30 -14.19 24.20 -3.92
CA TYR A 30 -12.84 24.79 -3.93
C TYR A 30 -12.79 26.22 -3.39
N LEU A 31 -13.86 27.00 -3.61
CA LEU A 31 -13.98 28.34 -3.02
C LEU A 31 -14.10 28.27 -1.48
N ARG A 32 -14.90 27.31 -0.97
CA ARG A 32 -15.08 27.11 0.48
C ARG A 32 -13.82 26.58 1.17
N GLU A 33 -13.11 25.68 0.48
CA GLU A 33 -11.84 25.10 0.95
C GLU A 33 -10.66 26.08 0.79
N GLY A 34 -10.88 27.26 0.20
CA GLY A 34 -9.85 28.28 -0.02
C GLY A 34 -8.80 27.89 -1.07
N THR A 35 -9.09 26.87 -1.88
CA THR A 35 -8.19 26.37 -2.92
C THR A 35 -8.14 27.31 -4.12
N ILE A 36 -9.28 27.90 -4.50
CA ILE A 36 -9.34 28.96 -5.52
C ILE A 36 -9.42 30.31 -4.79
N PRO A 37 -8.48 31.25 -5.06
CA PRO A 37 -8.53 32.57 -4.45
C PRO A 37 -9.82 33.29 -4.85
N ALA A 38 -10.64 33.65 -3.87
CA ALA A 38 -11.88 34.36 -4.09
C ALA A 38 -12.24 35.25 -2.91
N VAL A 39 -13.02 36.29 -3.20
CA VAL A 39 -13.53 37.23 -2.21
C VAL A 39 -15.00 36.93 -1.99
N GLN A 40 -15.38 36.69 -0.73
CA GLN A 40 -16.77 36.54 -0.35
C GLN A 40 -17.35 37.90 0.05
N LEU A 41 -18.26 38.43 -0.75
CA LEU A 41 -19.00 39.66 -0.44
C LEU A 41 -20.45 39.30 -0.10
N GLY A 42 -20.74 39.22 1.20
CA GLY A 42 -22.03 38.76 1.72
C GLY A 42 -22.29 37.30 1.34
N ARG A 43 -23.34 37.03 0.56
CA ARG A 43 -23.70 35.68 0.09
C ARG A 43 -23.12 35.33 -1.28
N LYS A 44 -22.39 36.25 -1.93
CA LYS A 44 -21.85 36.07 -3.27
C LYS A 44 -20.34 35.85 -3.20
N TRP A 45 -19.88 34.85 -3.93
CA TRP A 45 -18.48 34.64 -4.19
C TRP A 45 -18.10 35.37 -5.46
N LEU A 46 -16.97 36.07 -5.43
CA LEU A 46 -16.41 36.76 -6.57
C LEU A 46 -14.99 36.28 -6.77
N VAL A 47 -14.67 35.89 -8.00
CA VAL A 47 -13.37 35.34 -8.35
C VAL A 47 -12.71 36.31 -9.32
N SER A 48 -11.49 36.75 -9.00
CA SER A 48 -10.75 37.64 -9.90
C SER A 48 -10.17 36.82 -11.04
N GLU A 49 -10.48 37.19 -12.28
CA GLU A 49 -9.98 36.50 -13.46
C GLU A 49 -8.44 36.43 -13.47
N ALA A 50 -7.78 37.53 -13.10
CA ALA A 50 -6.31 37.58 -12.98
C ALA A 50 -5.76 36.59 -11.93
N GLN A 51 -6.39 36.49 -10.76
CA GLN A 51 -5.94 35.57 -9.70
C GLN A 51 -6.24 34.11 -10.02
N VAL A 52 -7.32 33.84 -10.77
CA VAL A 52 -7.64 32.50 -11.26
C VAL A 52 -6.65 32.07 -12.32
N VAL A 53 -6.36 32.93 -13.29
CA VAL A 53 -5.35 32.65 -14.31
C VAL A 53 -4.00 32.42 -13.65
N GLU A 54 -3.59 33.26 -12.68
CA GLU A 54 -2.36 33.06 -11.92
C GLU A 54 -2.36 31.78 -11.08
N PHE A 55 -3.48 31.43 -10.46
CA PHE A 55 -3.64 30.17 -9.72
C PHE A 55 -3.57 28.97 -10.66
N LEU A 56 -4.25 28.99 -11.80
CA LEU A 56 -4.23 27.92 -12.80
C LEU A 56 -2.87 27.81 -13.47
N ASP A 57 -2.19 28.93 -13.72
CA ASP A 57 -0.79 28.95 -14.17
C ASP A 57 0.12 28.39 -13.10
N THR A 58 -0.13 28.68 -11.82
CA THR A 58 0.62 28.13 -10.69
C THR A 58 0.36 26.64 -10.55
N GLN A 59 -0.87 26.17 -10.69
CA GLN A 59 -1.23 24.75 -10.70
C GLN A 59 -0.69 24.05 -11.95
N ALA A 60 -0.71 24.69 -13.11
CA ALA A 60 -0.14 24.17 -14.35
C ALA A 60 1.38 24.16 -14.26
N ARG A 61 2.04 25.15 -13.64
CA ARG A 61 3.48 25.15 -13.35
C ARG A 61 3.84 24.17 -12.25
N MET A 62 2.98 23.91 -11.26
CA MET A 62 3.15 22.85 -10.28
C MET A 62 2.92 21.49 -10.92
N GLN A 63 1.95 21.31 -11.81
CA GLN A 63 1.72 20.09 -12.58
C GLN A 63 2.82 19.89 -13.63
N THR A 64 3.35 20.96 -14.20
CA THR A 64 4.49 20.94 -15.15
C THR A 64 5.81 20.80 -14.40
N GLU A 65 5.95 21.30 -13.17
CA GLU A 65 7.05 20.96 -12.24
C GLU A 65 6.88 19.59 -11.63
N VAL A 66 5.68 19.02 -11.53
CA VAL A 66 5.45 17.62 -11.14
C VAL A 66 5.71 16.70 -12.33
N ARG A 67 5.47 17.16 -13.57
CA ARG A 67 5.85 16.47 -14.82
C ARG A 67 7.33 16.67 -15.19
N ARG A 68 7.96 17.79 -14.81
CA ARG A 68 9.38 18.14 -15.05
C ARG A 68 10.28 17.79 -13.86
N LYS A 69 9.73 17.71 -12.64
CA LYS A 69 10.22 16.93 -11.47
C LYS A 69 9.49 15.58 -11.39
N GLY A 70 9.07 15.04 -12.53
CA GLY A 70 9.12 13.60 -12.71
C GLY A 70 10.60 13.27 -12.84
N MET A 71 11.14 12.48 -11.91
CA MET A 71 12.56 12.20 -11.72
C MET A 71 13.31 13.26 -10.89
N ALA A 72 13.22 13.13 -9.57
CA ALA A 72 14.48 12.99 -8.86
C ALA A 72 14.64 11.48 -8.60
N PRO A 73 15.82 10.87 -8.86
CA PRO A 73 16.05 9.50 -8.39
C PRO A 73 15.76 9.52 -6.90
N LEU A 74 14.79 8.69 -6.46
CA LEU A 74 14.47 8.35 -5.06
C LEU A 74 15.20 9.30 -4.10
N ARG A 75 14.65 10.50 -3.85
CA ARG A 75 15.39 11.62 -3.24
C ARG A 75 15.93 11.17 -1.88
N ASN A 76 17.20 10.73 -1.88
CA ASN A 76 17.94 9.92 -0.92
C ASN A 76 17.71 8.39 -0.91
N LEU A 77 18.07 7.70 -2.00
CA LEU A 77 18.45 6.26 -2.01
C LEU A 77 19.41 5.90 -0.87
N ASP A 78 20.21 6.87 -0.44
CA ASP A 78 21.16 6.76 0.64
C ASP A 78 20.49 6.36 1.96
N LYS A 79 19.21 6.72 2.15
CA LYS A 79 18.43 6.31 3.33
C LYS A 79 17.85 4.90 3.20
N PHE A 80 17.71 4.38 1.99
CA PHE A 80 17.19 3.02 1.80
C PHE A 80 18.30 2.00 2.06
N THR A 81 17.96 0.94 2.80
CA THR A 81 18.90 -0.18 2.98
C THR A 81 19.17 -0.89 1.66
N GLU A 82 20.30 -1.59 1.55
CA GLU A 82 20.64 -2.34 0.34
C GLU A 82 19.55 -3.36 -0.04
N ARG A 83 18.96 -4.02 0.96
CA ARG A 83 17.82 -4.95 0.74
C ARG A 83 16.61 -4.23 0.16
N THR A 84 16.32 -3.02 0.65
CA THR A 84 15.21 -2.22 0.12
C THR A 84 15.47 -1.80 -1.31
N ARG A 85 16.70 -1.37 -1.65
CA ARG A 85 17.06 -1.03 -3.04
C ARG A 85 16.92 -2.25 -3.97
N ARG A 86 17.40 -3.42 -3.53
CA ARG A 86 17.21 -4.69 -4.25
C ARG A 86 15.72 -5.02 -4.44
N ALA A 87 14.89 -4.83 -3.42
CA ALA A 87 13.44 -5.07 -3.52
C ALA A 87 12.75 -4.11 -4.48
N LEU A 88 13.13 -2.83 -4.50
CA LEU A 88 12.60 -1.84 -5.45
C LEU A 88 13.05 -2.13 -6.90
N ALA A 89 14.30 -2.57 -7.09
CA ALA A 89 14.77 -3.03 -8.38
C ALA A 89 14.01 -4.28 -8.83
N ALA A 90 13.81 -5.25 -7.93
CA ALA A 90 13.00 -6.43 -8.21
C ALA A 90 11.56 -6.07 -8.57
N ALA A 91 10.95 -5.07 -7.91
CA ALA A 91 9.62 -4.58 -8.27
C ALA A 91 9.57 -4.03 -9.70
N GLN A 92 10.60 -3.31 -10.14
CA GLN A 92 10.68 -2.83 -11.52
C GLN A 92 10.83 -3.99 -12.52
N GLU A 93 11.63 -5.00 -12.19
CA GLU A 93 11.78 -6.19 -13.04
C GLU A 93 10.49 -7.01 -13.11
N GLU A 94 9.75 -7.13 -12.01
CA GLU A 94 8.43 -7.75 -11.96
C GLU A 94 7.41 -7.02 -12.85
N ALA A 95 7.39 -5.68 -12.79
CA ALA A 95 6.55 -4.88 -13.67
C ALA A 95 6.88 -5.12 -15.16
N LYS A 96 8.17 -5.15 -15.52
CA LYS A 96 8.62 -5.43 -16.89
C LYS A 96 8.28 -6.86 -17.32
N ALA A 97 8.48 -7.85 -16.45
CA ALA A 97 8.18 -9.25 -16.73
C ALA A 97 6.68 -9.48 -16.99
N LEU A 98 5.82 -8.70 -16.34
CA LEU A 98 4.37 -8.68 -16.57
C LEU A 98 3.95 -7.75 -17.72
N ASN A 99 4.90 -7.10 -18.41
CA ASN A 99 4.66 -6.09 -19.45
C ASN A 99 3.86 -4.87 -18.97
N HIS A 100 3.90 -4.55 -17.68
CA HIS A 100 3.26 -3.37 -17.13
C HIS A 100 4.18 -2.15 -17.31
N ASN A 101 3.61 -1.05 -17.79
CA ASN A 101 4.33 0.20 -18.08
C ASN A 101 4.41 1.16 -16.87
N TYR A 102 4.16 0.64 -15.67
CA TYR A 102 4.21 1.37 -14.41
C TYR A 102 4.61 0.43 -13.26
N ILE A 103 5.08 1.01 -12.16
CA ILE A 103 5.32 0.29 -10.90
C ILE A 103 4.15 0.60 -9.95
N GLY A 104 3.27 -0.39 -9.75
CA GLY A 104 2.15 -0.33 -8.82
C GLY A 104 2.47 -0.97 -7.48
N THR A 105 1.49 -0.95 -6.59
CA THR A 105 1.59 -1.53 -5.23
C THR A 105 1.89 -3.03 -5.26
N GLU A 106 1.34 -3.72 -6.25
CA GLU A 106 1.51 -5.15 -6.53
C GLU A 106 2.94 -5.50 -6.92
N HIS A 107 3.59 -4.63 -7.71
CA HIS A 107 4.99 -4.81 -8.06
C HIS A 107 5.89 -4.60 -6.85
N LEU A 108 5.56 -3.64 -5.96
CA LEU A 108 6.29 -3.47 -4.70
C LEU A 108 6.16 -4.73 -3.82
N LEU A 109 4.96 -5.31 -3.72
CA LEU A 109 4.71 -6.56 -3.00
C LEU A 109 5.52 -7.72 -3.59
N LEU A 110 5.46 -7.94 -4.91
CA LEU A 110 6.23 -8.97 -5.60
C LEU A 110 7.74 -8.77 -5.45
N GLY A 111 8.21 -7.52 -5.59
CA GLY A 111 9.61 -7.17 -5.43
C GLY A 111 10.15 -7.49 -4.04
N MET A 112 9.36 -7.27 -2.98
CA MET A 112 9.73 -7.70 -1.63
C MET A 112 9.78 -9.22 -1.51
N LEU A 113 8.77 -9.95 -1.99
CA LEU A 113 8.74 -11.42 -1.97
C LEU A 113 9.88 -12.06 -2.80
N GLY A 114 10.37 -11.36 -3.82
CA GLY A 114 11.51 -11.76 -4.63
C GLY A 114 12.86 -11.69 -3.90
N ILE A 115 12.95 -10.92 -2.82
CA ILE A 115 14.16 -10.83 -2.00
C ILE A 115 14.05 -11.82 -0.84
N SER A 116 14.69 -12.98 -0.97
CA SER A 116 14.59 -14.05 0.01
C SER A 116 15.13 -13.72 1.40
N ASP A 117 16.03 -12.74 1.49
CA ASP A 117 16.79 -12.39 2.69
C ASP A 117 16.31 -11.08 3.35
N CYS A 118 15.00 -10.81 3.41
CA CYS A 118 14.46 -9.58 3.99
C CYS A 118 13.27 -9.77 4.93
N VAL A 119 13.12 -8.86 5.90
CA VAL A 119 12.10 -8.94 6.96
C VAL A 119 10.68 -8.96 6.39
N ALA A 120 10.42 -8.19 5.33
CA ALA A 120 9.10 -8.19 4.68
C ALA A 120 8.78 -9.57 4.07
N ALA A 121 9.71 -10.15 3.31
CA ALA A 121 9.52 -11.47 2.71
C ALA A 121 9.30 -12.56 3.77
N PHE A 122 10.08 -12.55 4.86
CA PHE A 122 9.88 -13.49 5.96
C PHE A 122 8.50 -13.34 6.62
N SER A 123 8.08 -12.10 6.88
CA SER A 123 6.76 -11.84 7.48
C SER A 123 5.62 -12.38 6.62
N LEU A 124 5.70 -12.15 5.31
CA LEU A 124 4.67 -12.58 4.36
C LEU A 124 4.68 -14.11 4.17
N ARG A 125 5.87 -14.74 4.05
CA ARG A 125 5.99 -16.19 3.90
C ARG A 125 5.56 -16.97 5.13
N ASN A 126 5.82 -16.45 6.33
CA ASN A 126 5.33 -17.07 7.57
C ASN A 126 3.79 -17.10 7.64
N LEU A 127 3.12 -16.28 6.83
CA LEU A 127 1.67 -16.26 6.65
C LEU A 127 1.22 -17.02 5.39
N GLY A 128 2.12 -17.80 4.78
CA GLY A 128 1.83 -18.65 3.62
C GLY A 128 1.87 -17.92 2.27
N MET A 129 2.38 -16.69 2.20
CA MET A 129 2.54 -16.00 0.92
C MET A 129 3.76 -16.48 0.15
N GLU A 130 3.51 -17.05 -1.02
CA GLU A 130 4.56 -17.44 -1.96
C GLU A 130 4.63 -16.50 -3.15
N LEU A 131 5.84 -16.27 -3.67
CA LEU A 131 6.08 -15.33 -4.77
C LEU A 131 5.25 -15.69 -6.02
N GLU A 132 5.31 -16.95 -6.45
CA GLU A 132 4.64 -17.37 -7.68
C GLU A 132 3.11 -17.36 -7.55
N ALA A 133 2.57 -17.82 -6.42
CA ALA A 133 1.13 -17.72 -6.15
C ALA A 133 0.66 -16.25 -6.11
N THR A 134 1.48 -15.36 -5.53
CA THR A 134 1.20 -13.92 -5.52
C THR A 134 1.25 -13.33 -6.93
N ARG A 135 2.23 -13.76 -7.75
CA ARG A 135 2.37 -13.34 -9.16
C ARG A 135 1.15 -13.76 -9.97
N GLU A 136 0.67 -14.98 -9.79
CA GLU A 136 -0.55 -15.48 -10.43
C GLU A 136 -1.78 -14.67 -10.02
N ALA A 137 -1.92 -14.33 -8.74
CA ALA A 137 -3.00 -13.46 -8.27
C ALA A 137 -2.95 -12.07 -8.92
N VAL A 138 -1.75 -11.48 -9.06
CA VAL A 138 -1.57 -10.20 -9.77
C VAL A 138 -2.01 -10.31 -11.23
N VAL A 139 -1.59 -11.36 -11.93
CA VAL A 139 -2.00 -11.60 -13.32
C VAL A 139 -3.51 -11.82 -13.42
N GLY A 140 -4.13 -12.50 -12.45
CA GLY A 140 -5.59 -12.69 -12.41
C GLY A 140 -6.38 -11.40 -12.24
N ILE A 141 -5.84 -10.42 -11.51
CA ILE A 141 -6.51 -9.13 -11.22
C ILE A 141 -6.23 -8.09 -12.31
N VAL A 142 -4.98 -7.95 -12.73
CA VAL A 142 -4.51 -6.87 -13.61
C VAL A 142 -4.36 -7.32 -15.07
N GLY A 143 -4.12 -8.62 -15.29
CA GLY A 143 -3.73 -9.18 -16.58
C GLY A 143 -2.23 -9.09 -16.83
N ARG A 144 -1.83 -9.38 -18.07
CA ARG A 144 -0.49 -9.08 -18.60
C ARG A 144 -0.58 -7.94 -19.61
N GLY A 145 0.46 -7.12 -19.67
CA GLY A 145 0.58 -6.12 -20.73
C GLY A 145 0.78 -6.74 -22.12
N HIS A 146 0.42 -5.97 -23.14
CA HIS A 146 0.34 -6.44 -24.53
C HIS A 146 1.67 -6.30 -25.29
N ALA A 147 2.61 -5.51 -24.77
CA ALA A 147 3.89 -5.25 -25.41
C ALA A 147 5.01 -5.20 -24.36
N PRO A 148 6.21 -5.70 -24.70
CA PRO A 148 7.39 -5.55 -23.84
C PRO A 148 7.66 -4.08 -23.53
N VAL A 149 8.04 -3.80 -22.28
CA VAL A 149 8.37 -2.45 -21.82
C VAL A 149 9.87 -2.32 -21.60
N SER A 150 10.45 -1.25 -22.15
CA SER A 150 11.88 -0.93 -22.02
C SER A 150 12.09 0.37 -21.27
N GLY A 151 13.21 0.47 -20.55
CA GLY A 151 13.61 1.67 -19.81
C GLY A 151 13.11 1.71 -18.36
N ASP A 152 13.25 2.89 -17.75
CA ASP A 152 12.84 3.12 -16.37
C ASP A 152 11.34 3.40 -16.27
N LEU A 153 10.70 2.74 -15.31
CA LEU A 153 9.26 2.83 -15.08
C LEU A 153 8.95 3.82 -13.97
N GLY A 154 7.88 4.59 -14.15
CA GLY A 154 7.36 5.48 -13.12
C GLY A 154 6.55 4.73 -12.07
N LEU A 155 6.63 5.19 -10.81
CA LEU A 155 5.70 4.76 -9.76
C LEU A 155 4.31 5.33 -10.00
N THR A 156 3.28 4.51 -9.76
CA THR A 156 1.90 5.01 -9.66
C THR A 156 1.73 5.94 -8.44
N PRO A 157 0.70 6.80 -8.38
CA PRO A 157 0.43 7.63 -7.20
C PRO A 157 0.32 6.83 -5.90
N ARG A 158 -0.35 5.66 -5.94
CA ARG A 158 -0.46 4.76 -4.77
C ARG A 158 0.87 4.12 -4.39
N ALA A 159 1.65 3.64 -5.37
CA ALA A 159 2.99 3.12 -5.09
C ALA A 159 3.91 4.20 -4.50
N LYS A 160 3.76 5.46 -4.93
CA LYS A 160 4.48 6.59 -4.32
C LYS A 160 4.03 6.84 -2.88
N SER A 161 2.71 6.84 -2.62
CA SER A 161 2.13 6.93 -1.27
C SER A 161 2.72 5.88 -0.32
N VAL A 162 2.82 4.62 -0.77
CA VAL A 162 3.47 3.53 -0.01
C VAL A 162 4.92 3.87 0.37
N ILE A 163 5.72 4.43 -0.55
CA ILE A 163 7.10 4.83 -0.27
C ILE A 163 7.16 5.99 0.73
N ASP A 164 6.28 6.97 0.58
CA ASP A 164 6.20 8.13 1.48
C ASP A 164 5.80 7.67 2.90
N SER A 165 4.79 6.80 3.02
CA SER A 165 4.39 6.18 4.29
C SER A 165 5.50 5.32 4.92
N ALA A 166 6.30 4.63 4.12
CA ALA A 166 7.46 3.87 4.61
C ALA A 166 8.53 4.79 5.21
N VAL A 167 8.81 5.93 4.57
CA VAL A 167 9.74 6.95 5.09
C VAL A 167 9.21 7.52 6.41
N ASP A 168 7.92 7.79 6.50
CA ASP A 168 7.32 8.30 7.73
C ASP A 168 7.26 7.25 8.84
N ALA A 169 7.03 5.98 8.51
CA ALA A 169 7.14 4.87 9.46
C ALA A 169 8.55 4.79 10.08
N ALA A 170 9.60 4.84 9.25
CA ALA A 170 10.99 4.84 9.73
C ALA A 170 11.28 6.03 10.66
N ARG A 171 10.76 7.22 10.32
CA ARG A 171 10.88 8.42 11.16
C ARG A 171 10.15 8.27 12.50
N ARG A 172 8.93 7.73 12.51
CA ARG A 172 8.17 7.45 13.75
C ARG A 172 8.91 6.48 14.67
N MET A 173 9.67 5.55 14.09
CA MET A 173 10.53 4.60 14.81
C MET A 173 11.91 5.17 15.16
N SER A 174 12.17 6.46 14.87
CA SER A 174 13.46 7.14 15.09
C SER A 174 14.64 6.47 14.38
N LEU A 175 14.36 5.81 13.25
CA LEU A 175 15.37 5.18 12.40
C LEU A 175 15.79 6.13 11.28
N ASN A 176 17.09 6.20 11.02
CA ASN A 176 17.67 7.04 9.96
C ASN A 176 17.74 6.31 8.60
N TYR A 177 17.20 5.10 8.52
CA TYR A 177 17.17 4.28 7.32
C TYR A 177 15.77 3.71 7.07
N VAL A 178 15.48 3.36 5.81
CA VAL A 178 14.23 2.74 5.37
C VAL A 178 14.52 1.30 4.92
N GLY A 179 14.19 0.35 5.79
CA GLY A 179 14.24 -1.09 5.51
C GLY A 179 12.97 -1.62 4.82
N THR A 180 12.98 -2.91 4.47
CA THR A 180 11.85 -3.59 3.80
C THR A 180 10.61 -3.67 4.68
N GLU A 181 10.78 -3.75 6.00
CA GLU A 181 9.72 -3.69 7.00
C GLU A 181 8.90 -2.40 6.90
N HIS A 182 9.55 -1.28 6.59
CA HIS A 182 8.87 0.01 6.45
C HIS A 182 8.06 0.07 5.15
N ILE A 183 8.57 -0.52 4.06
CA ILE A 183 7.81 -0.65 2.81
C ILE A 183 6.57 -1.50 3.03
N LEU A 184 6.71 -2.62 3.74
CA LEU A 184 5.57 -3.46 4.10
C LEU A 184 4.57 -2.69 4.97
N LEU A 185 5.00 -1.92 5.97
CA LEU A 185 4.11 -1.04 6.73
C LEU A 185 3.38 -0.03 5.84
N GLY A 186 4.07 0.55 4.85
CA GLY A 186 3.46 1.44 3.86
C GLY A 186 2.38 0.75 3.02
N LEU A 187 2.61 -0.49 2.57
CA LEU A 187 1.61 -1.29 1.85
C LEU A 187 0.39 -1.63 2.73
N LEU A 188 0.60 -1.83 4.03
CA LEU A 188 -0.48 -2.10 4.98
C LEU A 188 -1.25 -0.83 5.35
N GLU A 189 -0.66 0.35 5.16
CA GLU A 189 -1.31 1.65 5.37
C GLU A 189 -2.10 2.08 4.12
N GLU A 190 -1.62 1.73 2.93
CA GLU A 190 -2.32 1.93 1.67
C GLU A 190 -3.49 0.96 1.53
N SER A 191 -4.67 1.37 2.00
CA SER A 191 -5.90 0.57 2.02
C SER A 191 -6.50 0.27 0.64
N GLU A 192 -6.01 0.92 -0.42
CA GLU A 192 -6.52 0.78 -1.77
C GLU A 192 -5.45 0.24 -2.74
N GLY A 193 -5.91 -0.45 -3.78
CA GLY A 193 -5.04 -0.95 -4.84
C GLY A 193 -4.86 -2.47 -4.81
N VAL A 194 -4.03 -2.95 -5.73
CA VAL A 194 -3.93 -4.39 -6.03
C VAL A 194 -3.24 -5.14 -4.89
N ALA A 195 -2.18 -4.59 -4.30
CA ALA A 195 -1.53 -5.22 -3.16
C ALA A 195 -2.43 -5.29 -1.93
N ALA A 196 -3.23 -4.25 -1.66
CA ALA A 196 -4.18 -4.25 -0.56
C ALA A 196 -5.21 -5.38 -0.71
N GLY A 197 -5.74 -5.57 -1.93
CA GLY A 197 -6.66 -6.67 -2.24
C GLY A 197 -6.03 -8.05 -2.06
N ILE A 198 -4.78 -8.22 -2.49
CA ILE A 198 -4.03 -9.49 -2.34
C ILE A 198 -3.76 -9.78 -0.86
N LEU A 199 -3.28 -8.79 -0.09
CA LEU A 199 -3.01 -8.93 1.34
C LEU A 199 -4.30 -9.25 2.12
N ALA A 200 -5.41 -8.60 1.75
CA ALA A 200 -6.72 -8.87 2.35
C ALA A 200 -7.23 -10.29 2.08
N GLY A 201 -6.79 -10.93 0.99
CA GLY A 201 -7.14 -12.33 0.67
C GLY A 201 -6.60 -13.34 1.70
N ILE A 202 -5.52 -12.99 2.40
CA ILE A 202 -4.90 -13.84 3.43
C ILE A 202 -5.27 -13.36 4.83
N ASP A 203 -5.25 -12.05 5.02
CA ASP A 203 -5.54 -11.40 6.29
C ASP A 203 -6.35 -10.11 6.06
N PRO A 204 -7.69 -10.20 6.11
CA PRO A 204 -8.57 -9.07 5.85
C PRO A 204 -8.35 -7.89 6.81
N SER A 205 -7.94 -8.16 8.05
CA SER A 205 -7.64 -7.11 9.04
C SER A 205 -6.19 -6.65 9.00
N GLN A 206 -5.34 -7.34 8.22
CA GLN A 206 -3.90 -7.13 8.16
C GLN A 206 -3.20 -7.16 9.55
N GLN A 207 -3.87 -7.74 10.55
CA GLN A 207 -3.40 -7.80 11.92
C GLN A 207 -2.37 -8.91 12.12
N ALA A 208 -2.52 -10.04 11.43
CA ALA A 208 -1.52 -11.10 11.39
C ALA A 208 -0.23 -10.63 10.73
N VAL A 209 -0.31 -9.87 9.62
CA VAL A 209 0.88 -9.29 8.97
C VAL A 209 1.59 -8.31 9.90
N ARG A 210 0.85 -7.40 10.54
CA ARG A 210 1.41 -6.46 11.54
C ARG A 210 1.99 -7.19 12.75
N GLY A 211 1.32 -8.23 13.23
CA GLY A 211 1.76 -9.03 14.36
C GLY A 211 3.06 -9.78 14.07
N GLU A 212 3.17 -10.41 12.90
CA GLU A 212 4.38 -11.12 12.50
C GLU A 212 5.55 -10.16 12.29
N LEU A 213 5.29 -9.00 11.67
CA LEU A 213 6.30 -7.97 11.51
C LEU A 213 6.81 -7.47 12.87
N ALA A 214 5.91 -7.17 13.81
CA ALA A 214 6.27 -6.77 15.16
C ALA A 214 7.06 -7.86 15.89
N ARG A 215 6.66 -9.13 15.76
CA ARG A 215 7.38 -10.27 16.33
C ARG A 215 8.82 -10.32 15.83
N LEU A 216 9.02 -10.20 14.52
CA LEU A 216 10.36 -10.24 13.92
C LEU A 216 11.23 -9.04 14.31
N LEU A 217 10.64 -7.88 14.58
CA LEU A 217 11.37 -6.68 15.01
C LEU A 217 11.76 -6.70 16.50
N ILE A 218 11.07 -7.49 17.34
CA ILE A 218 11.33 -7.61 18.78
C ILE A 218 12.36 -8.73 19.10
N LEU A 219 12.65 -9.64 18.17
CA LEU A 219 13.59 -10.73 18.41
C LEU A 219 15.00 -10.20 18.80
N PRO A 220 15.58 -10.66 19.93
CA PRO A 220 16.89 -10.21 20.37
C PRO A 220 17.98 -10.60 19.35
N GLY A 221 18.78 -9.61 18.94
CA GLY A 221 19.83 -9.75 17.91
C GLY A 221 19.51 -9.09 16.56
N GLY A 222 18.33 -8.47 16.41
CA GLY A 222 18.01 -7.54 15.33
C GLY A 222 18.28 -8.10 13.92
N PRO A 223 18.76 -7.28 12.97
CA PRO A 223 19.12 -7.70 11.63
C PRO A 223 20.24 -8.77 11.53
N ALA A 224 20.79 -9.30 12.61
CA ALA A 224 21.76 -10.39 12.60
C ALA A 224 21.16 -11.72 13.09
N ALA A 225 20.17 -11.66 13.99
CA ALA A 225 19.44 -12.84 14.46
C ALA A 225 18.64 -13.51 13.34
N TRP A 226 18.05 -12.76 12.40
CA TRP A 226 17.29 -13.36 11.29
C TRP A 226 18.17 -14.12 10.29
N ALA A 227 19.44 -13.72 10.10
CA ALA A 227 20.36 -14.44 9.23
C ALA A 227 20.71 -15.82 9.82
N ALA A 228 20.75 -15.94 11.15
CA ALA A 228 20.92 -17.21 11.85
C ALA A 228 19.64 -18.08 11.82
N VAL A 229 18.45 -17.47 11.93
CA VAL A 229 17.16 -18.18 11.77
C VAL A 229 16.95 -18.69 10.34
N SER A 230 17.56 -18.05 9.33
CA SER A 230 17.45 -18.46 7.91
C SER A 230 17.98 -19.87 7.58
N GLN A 231 18.68 -20.54 8.52
CA GLN A 231 19.21 -21.89 8.34
C GLN A 231 18.43 -22.98 9.09
N SER A 232 17.29 -22.67 9.70
CA SER A 232 16.41 -23.68 10.28
C SER A 232 14.94 -23.34 10.04
N PRO A 233 14.21 -24.13 9.23
CA PRO A 233 12.77 -23.97 9.11
C PRO A 233 12.12 -24.18 10.48
N LEU A 234 11.13 -23.35 10.82
CA LEU A 234 10.28 -23.62 11.97
C LEU A 234 9.63 -24.99 11.77
N PRO A 235 9.60 -25.85 12.81
CA PRO A 235 9.05 -27.19 12.67
C PRO A 235 7.55 -27.11 12.35
N ALA A 236 7.11 -27.92 11.39
CA ALA A 236 5.77 -27.91 10.81
C ALA A 236 4.65 -27.99 11.87
N GLU A 237 4.91 -28.65 12.99
CA GLU A 237 4.04 -28.79 14.15
C GLU A 237 3.61 -27.45 14.80
N ALA A 238 4.43 -26.40 14.72
CA ALA A 238 4.09 -25.07 15.27
C ALA A 238 3.09 -24.29 14.41
N VAL A 239 3.09 -24.56 13.09
CA VAL A 239 2.18 -23.94 12.11
C VAL A 239 0.80 -24.59 12.19
N GLU A 240 0.75 -25.92 12.32
CA GLU A 240 -0.52 -26.66 12.44
C GLU A 240 -1.31 -26.28 13.70
N SER A 241 -0.65 -26.10 14.84
CA SER A 241 -1.30 -25.74 16.11
C SER A 241 -2.02 -24.38 16.06
N HIS A 242 -1.43 -23.38 15.38
CA HIS A 242 -2.04 -22.06 15.21
C HIS A 242 -3.15 -22.05 14.15
N LEU A 243 -3.01 -22.83 13.09
CA LEU A 243 -4.05 -23.01 12.07
C LEU A 243 -5.30 -23.70 12.64
N HIS A 244 -5.12 -24.72 13.48
CA HIS A 244 -6.22 -25.45 14.10
C HIS A 244 -7.02 -24.57 15.08
N THR A 245 -6.31 -23.77 15.89
CA THR A 245 -6.91 -22.80 16.82
C THR A 245 -7.67 -21.69 16.07
N PHE A 246 -7.16 -21.29 14.91
CA PHE A 246 -7.78 -20.26 14.06
C PHE A 246 -9.03 -20.77 13.31
N LEU A 247 -9.01 -22.03 12.84
CA LEU A 247 -10.16 -22.66 12.15
C LEU A 247 -11.31 -23.00 13.11
N GLN A 248 -11.02 -23.40 14.35
CA GLN A 248 -12.05 -23.63 15.38
C GLN A 248 -12.87 -22.36 15.67
N ARG A 249 -12.24 -21.19 15.65
CA ARG A 249 -12.92 -19.90 15.90
C ARG A 249 -13.83 -19.44 14.77
N ARG A 250 -13.70 -20.00 13.55
CA ARG A 250 -14.59 -19.68 12.42
C ARG A 250 -15.85 -20.55 12.34
N GLY A 251 -15.92 -21.63 13.12
CA GLY A 251 -17.04 -22.59 13.05
C GLY A 251 -18.31 -22.20 13.83
N GLU A 252 -18.31 -21.11 14.60
CA GLU A 252 -19.36 -20.86 15.61
C GLU A 252 -20.50 -19.91 15.19
N THR A 253 -20.74 -19.68 13.88
CA THR A 253 -21.94 -18.93 13.45
C THR A 253 -22.80 -19.68 12.43
N GLN A 254 -23.51 -20.73 12.90
CA GLN A 254 -24.97 -20.99 12.75
C GLN A 254 -25.31 -22.48 13.04
N ASN A 255 -26.29 -22.71 13.93
CA ASN A 255 -26.73 -23.97 14.57
C ASN A 255 -28.23 -24.24 14.24
N PRO A 256 -28.87 -25.45 14.28
CA PRO A 256 -29.13 -26.23 15.52
C PRO A 256 -29.29 -27.79 15.30
N PRO A 257 -29.99 -28.57 16.19
CA PRO A 257 -29.55 -29.35 17.36
C PRO A 257 -29.49 -30.90 17.08
N PRO A 258 -29.31 -31.81 18.08
CA PRO A 258 -28.59 -33.07 17.92
C PRO A 258 -29.41 -34.24 17.38
N ILE A 259 -28.74 -35.19 16.73
CA ILE A 259 -29.26 -36.56 16.51
C ILE A 259 -28.63 -37.47 17.58
N ALA A 260 -29.50 -38.27 18.18
CA ALA A 260 -29.33 -39.02 19.41
C ALA A 260 -28.22 -40.09 19.42
N ASP A 261 -27.88 -40.45 20.65
CA ASP A 261 -26.96 -41.50 21.13
C ASP A 261 -26.93 -42.78 20.30
N GLU A 262 -25.72 -43.34 20.13
CA GLU A 262 -25.49 -44.79 20.24
C GLU A 262 -24.04 -45.06 20.72
N PRO A 263 -23.80 -46.22 21.39
CA PRO A 263 -22.95 -46.29 22.58
C PRO A 263 -21.47 -46.55 22.29
N LYS A 264 -20.62 -46.12 23.25
CA LYS A 264 -19.20 -46.47 23.31
C LYS A 264 -19.03 -47.98 23.51
N PRO A 265 -18.12 -48.65 22.78
CA PRO A 265 -17.49 -49.86 23.28
C PRO A 265 -16.45 -49.50 24.35
N ASP A 266 -16.52 -50.22 25.47
CA ASP A 266 -15.77 -50.02 26.70
C ASP A 266 -14.24 -50.17 26.56
N GLU A 267 -13.57 -49.56 27.55
CA GLU A 267 -12.12 -49.53 27.80
C GLU A 267 -11.43 -50.90 27.82
N PRO A 268 -10.10 -50.91 27.60
CA PRO A 268 -9.26 -52.09 27.73
C PRO A 268 -8.70 -52.22 29.17
N PRO A 269 -7.73 -53.11 29.37
CA PRO A 269 -7.87 -54.44 29.94
C PRO A 269 -7.60 -54.45 31.45
N ASP A 270 -8.19 -55.40 32.18
CA ASP A 270 -7.67 -55.74 33.50
C ASP A 270 -7.41 -57.24 33.67
N SER A 271 -6.31 -57.45 34.35
CA SER A 271 -5.57 -58.65 34.69
C SER A 271 -6.36 -59.78 35.36
N ALA A 272 -5.91 -61.03 35.15
CA ALA A 272 -5.49 -61.98 36.19
C ALA A 272 -5.79 -63.47 35.87
N ALA A 273 -4.81 -64.32 36.23
CA ALA A 273 -4.89 -65.76 36.54
C ALA A 273 -5.21 -66.71 35.35
N SER A 274 -4.48 -67.81 35.12
CA SER A 274 -3.67 -68.68 35.99
C SER A 274 -2.46 -69.25 35.25
#